data_AF-A0A3G6S0Q8-F1
#
_entry.id   AF-A0A3G6S0Q8-F1
#
_cell.length_a   1.000
_cell.length_b   1.000
_cell.length_c   1.000
_cell.angle_alpha   90.00
_cell.angle_beta   90.00
_cell.angle_gamma   90.00
#
_symmetry.space_group_name_H-M   'P 1'
#
loop_
_entity.id
_entity.type
_entity.pdbx_description
1 polymer ?
#
loop_
_entity_poly.entity_id
_entity_poly.type
_entity_poly.pdbx_seq_one_letter_code
_entity_poly.pdbx_strand_id
1 'polypeptide(L)'
;MKSFTFFLILTGACIYAQNTEDYETLKKCRKEFNKKICLADEDKDNLPFYLDKCPTESGPIENLGCPWPDTDKDGIIDKDDFCPTVAGPIENKGCPWEDTDGDGILDKDDKCPTIPGPASSNGCRVISCTFGYEPNILMEKFDMDVQNIEEIYNLVNKEVIDNIVQKLPKKDFVDSRTFFYIRYIDPKSYIDDNTPDDGISPGYNFLITRFWNQNVLEYTRKKHSKNIYISTAMPSEDLEKYHKMIDGKTFDYMMKYYDSKSTRIKIQGKQNATFENPIQIMVDFITPYKIKVSSYQNNTIYEYKNNKWQMQKKKNP
;
A
#
# COMPACT_ATOMS: atom_id res chain seq x y z
N MET A 1 -36.34 37.40 47.35
CA MET A 1 -37.48 36.51 47.67
C MET A 1 -38.13 36.05 46.38
N LYS A 2 -38.19 34.73 46.17
CA LYS A 2 -39.15 33.92 45.37
C LYS A 2 -39.54 34.45 43.98
N SER A 3 -39.40 33.70 42.89
CA SER A 3 -40.14 32.46 42.71
C SER A 3 -39.58 31.65 41.52
N PHE A 4 -39.24 30.39 41.78
CA PHE A 4 -39.07 29.36 40.76
C PHE A 4 -40.44 29.08 40.12
N THR A 5 -40.56 29.23 38.81
CA THR A 5 -41.76 28.79 38.07
C THR A 5 -41.42 27.43 37.46
N PHE A 6 -41.93 26.39 38.12
CA PHE A 6 -41.80 25.00 37.75
C PHE A 6 -42.74 24.72 36.57
N PHE A 7 -42.18 24.42 35.39
CA PHE A 7 -42.96 23.93 34.24
C PHE A 7 -43.25 22.43 34.49
N LEU A 8 -44.27 22.18 35.32
CA LEU A 8 -44.95 20.89 35.40
C LEU A 8 -45.96 20.86 34.24
N ILE A 9 -46.31 19.65 33.77
CA ILE A 9 -47.40 19.32 32.83
C ILE A 9 -46.94 19.02 31.40
N LEU A 10 -46.55 17.76 31.17
CA LEU A 10 -47.09 16.95 30.06
C LEU A 10 -46.93 15.43 30.31
N THR A 11 -47.24 14.93 31.50
CA THR A 11 -47.14 13.48 31.83
C THR A 11 -48.49 12.77 32.01
N GLY A 12 -49.60 13.50 32.06
CA GLY A 12 -50.91 12.94 32.42
C GLY A 12 -51.70 12.25 31.29
N ALA A 13 -51.44 12.57 30.02
CA ALA A 13 -52.25 12.05 28.90
C ALA A 13 -51.85 10.64 28.46
N CYS A 14 -50.55 10.29 28.50
CA CYS A 14 -50.08 8.97 28.06
C CYS A 14 -50.49 7.84 29.03
N ILE A 15 -50.55 8.12 30.33
CA ILE A 15 -50.86 7.12 31.36
C ILE A 15 -52.33 6.68 31.28
N TYR A 16 -53.25 7.57 30.91
CA TYR A 16 -54.68 7.24 30.80
C TYR A 16 -54.97 6.32 29.60
N ALA A 17 -54.25 6.46 28.49
CA ALA A 17 -54.45 5.65 27.28
C ALA A 17 -53.98 4.19 27.48
N GLN A 18 -52.82 3.99 28.10
CA GLN A 18 -52.29 2.65 28.39
C GLN A 18 -53.23 1.84 29.31
N ASN A 19 -53.78 2.49 30.34
CA ASN A 19 -54.73 1.85 31.25
C ASN A 19 -56.05 1.44 30.57
N THR A 20 -56.49 2.16 29.54
CA THR A 20 -57.71 1.81 28.78
C THR A 20 -57.51 0.66 27.81
N GLU A 21 -56.34 0.58 27.17
CA GLU A 21 -55.97 -0.48 26.23
C GLU A 21 -55.77 -1.82 26.96
N ASP A 22 -55.11 -1.80 28.11
CA ASP A 22 -54.92 -2.94 29.00
C ASP A 22 -56.26 -3.52 29.52
N TYR A 23 -57.19 -2.65 29.92
CA TYR A 23 -58.53 -3.05 30.38
C TYR A 23 -59.37 -3.74 29.29
N GLU A 24 -59.40 -3.20 28.06
CA GLU A 24 -60.15 -3.81 26.97
C GLU A 24 -59.51 -5.12 26.49
N THR A 25 -58.17 -5.22 26.50
CA THR A 25 -57.45 -6.47 26.19
C THR A 25 -57.76 -7.57 27.21
N LEU A 26 -57.74 -7.24 28.50
CA LEU A 26 -58.13 -8.16 29.57
C LEU A 26 -59.60 -8.61 29.46
N LYS A 27 -60.50 -7.69 29.11
CA LYS A 27 -61.92 -7.98 28.90
C LYS A 27 -62.13 -8.89 27.68
N LYS A 28 -61.35 -8.73 26.61
CA LYS A 28 -61.35 -9.64 25.46
C LYS A 28 -60.87 -11.03 25.85
N CYS A 29 -59.73 -11.14 26.56
CA CYS A 29 -59.25 -12.43 27.05
C CYS A 29 -60.31 -13.13 27.92
N ARG A 30 -60.98 -12.41 28.83
CA ARG A 30 -62.02 -12.99 29.70
C ARG A 30 -63.29 -13.47 28.99
N LYS A 31 -63.51 -13.09 27.73
CA LYS A 31 -64.59 -13.64 26.91
C LYS A 31 -64.24 -15.03 26.37
N GLU A 32 -62.95 -15.29 26.16
CA GLU A 32 -62.43 -16.53 25.56
C GLU A 32 -61.92 -17.50 26.64
N PHE A 33 -61.36 -16.98 27.73
CA PHE A 33 -60.75 -17.73 28.84
C PHE A 33 -61.28 -17.25 30.19
N ASN A 34 -61.05 -18.02 31.27
CA ASN A 34 -61.42 -17.59 32.62
C ASN A 34 -60.40 -16.60 33.22
N LYS A 35 -60.80 -15.89 34.29
CA LYS A 35 -59.95 -14.89 34.95
C LYS A 35 -58.60 -15.45 35.43
N LYS A 36 -58.54 -16.70 35.86
CA LYS A 36 -57.30 -17.32 36.35
C LYS A 36 -56.30 -17.52 35.21
N ILE A 37 -56.75 -17.97 34.03
CA ILE A 37 -55.90 -18.15 32.85
C ILE A 37 -55.38 -16.80 32.37
N CYS A 38 -56.26 -15.79 32.19
CA CYS A 38 -55.82 -14.49 31.71
C CYS A 38 -54.77 -13.84 32.62
N LEU A 39 -54.85 -14.05 33.95
CA LEU A 39 -53.90 -13.46 34.91
C LEU A 39 -52.75 -14.41 35.28
N ALA A 40 -52.67 -15.59 34.66
CA ALA A 40 -51.55 -16.49 34.85
C ALA A 40 -50.33 -15.96 34.10
N ASP A 41 -49.15 -16.32 34.59
CA ASP A 41 -47.84 -16.08 33.99
C ASP A 41 -47.11 -17.42 34.09
N GLU A 42 -47.07 -18.16 32.98
CA GLU A 42 -46.66 -19.56 32.96
C GLU A 42 -45.13 -19.69 32.83
N ASP A 43 -44.51 -18.88 31.98
CA ASP A 43 -43.07 -18.86 31.73
C ASP A 43 -42.29 -17.91 32.67
N LYS A 44 -43.00 -17.11 33.46
CA LYS A 44 -42.48 -16.25 34.54
C LYS A 44 -41.65 -15.08 34.02
N ASP A 45 -42.02 -14.53 32.88
CA ASP A 45 -41.37 -13.37 32.28
C ASP A 45 -41.90 -12.01 32.82
N ASN A 46 -42.87 -12.06 33.75
CA ASN A 46 -43.58 -10.93 34.35
C ASN A 46 -44.62 -10.26 33.43
N LEU A 47 -45.04 -10.91 32.35
CA LEU A 47 -46.22 -10.57 31.58
C LEU A 47 -47.33 -11.58 31.85
N PRO A 48 -48.55 -11.11 32.20
CA PRO A 48 -49.69 -12.01 32.30
C PRO A 48 -50.12 -12.47 30.90
N PHE A 49 -50.64 -13.70 30.81
CA PHE A 49 -51.09 -14.38 29.58
C PHE A 49 -51.86 -13.51 28.58
N TYR A 50 -52.65 -12.54 29.05
CA TYR A 50 -53.44 -11.68 28.17
C TYR A 50 -52.65 -10.55 27.48
N LEU A 51 -51.43 -10.24 27.94
CA LEU A 51 -50.50 -9.27 27.34
C LEU A 51 -49.31 -9.94 26.66
N ASP A 52 -49.04 -11.19 27.01
CA ASP A 52 -47.95 -11.98 26.49
C ASP A 52 -48.27 -12.58 25.12
N LYS A 53 -47.39 -12.34 24.15
CA LYS A 53 -47.49 -12.90 22.80
C LYS A 53 -46.92 -14.31 22.69
N CYS A 54 -46.07 -14.73 23.64
CA CYS A 54 -45.42 -16.03 23.68
C CYS A 54 -45.61 -16.70 25.05
N PRO A 55 -46.84 -17.09 25.45
CA PRO A 55 -47.18 -17.44 26.83
C PRO A 55 -46.52 -18.68 27.45
N THR A 56 -45.64 -19.34 26.70
CA THR A 56 -44.91 -20.53 27.11
C THR A 56 -43.40 -20.39 26.93
N GLU A 57 -42.91 -19.23 26.47
CA GLU A 57 -41.51 -18.95 26.16
C GLU A 57 -41.13 -17.57 26.67
N SER A 58 -40.36 -17.53 27.76
CA SER A 58 -40.00 -16.27 28.41
C SER A 58 -39.28 -15.28 27.49
N GLY A 59 -39.74 -14.02 27.51
CA GLY A 59 -39.12 -12.94 26.76
C GLY A 59 -39.18 -11.57 27.44
N PRO A 60 -38.48 -10.56 26.90
CA PRO A 60 -38.50 -9.21 27.44
C PRO A 60 -39.87 -8.53 27.24
N ILE A 61 -40.24 -7.66 28.19
CA ILE A 61 -41.46 -6.84 28.11
C ILE A 61 -41.46 -5.98 26.84
N GLU A 62 -40.28 -5.50 26.41
CA GLU A 62 -40.12 -4.70 25.19
C GLU A 62 -40.50 -5.47 23.92
N ASN A 63 -40.48 -6.81 23.95
CA ASN A 63 -40.93 -7.68 22.85
C ASN A 63 -42.22 -8.44 23.19
N LEU A 64 -43.00 -7.93 24.15
CA LEU A 64 -44.29 -8.48 24.55
C LEU A 64 -44.21 -9.96 24.95
N GLY A 65 -43.16 -10.30 25.71
CA GLY A 65 -42.97 -11.63 26.28
C GLY A 65 -42.37 -12.65 25.33
N CYS A 66 -42.08 -12.27 24.09
CA CYS A 66 -41.40 -13.16 23.15
C CYS A 66 -39.88 -12.98 23.18
N PRO A 67 -39.08 -14.06 23.08
CA PRO A 67 -37.65 -13.92 22.81
C PRO A 67 -37.41 -13.20 21.47
N TRP A 68 -36.31 -12.44 21.37
CA TRP A 68 -35.89 -11.90 20.08
C TRP A 68 -35.31 -13.03 19.22
N PRO A 69 -35.63 -13.08 17.91
CA PRO A 69 -35.02 -14.05 17.02
C PRO A 69 -33.52 -13.77 16.83
N ASP A 70 -32.79 -14.84 16.56
CA ASP A 70 -31.42 -14.88 16.08
C ASP A 70 -31.46 -15.82 14.86
N THR A 71 -31.63 -15.22 13.69
CA THR A 71 -32.02 -15.91 12.45
C THR A 71 -30.86 -16.74 11.88
N ASP A 72 -29.62 -16.27 11.99
CA ASP A 72 -28.43 -16.98 11.50
C ASP A 72 -27.64 -17.70 12.59
N LYS A 73 -28.02 -17.51 13.86
CA LYS A 73 -27.53 -18.24 15.04
C LYS A 73 -26.09 -17.93 15.37
N ASP A 74 -25.66 -16.69 15.14
CA ASP A 74 -24.31 -16.23 15.51
C ASP A 74 -24.19 -15.78 16.97
N GLY A 75 -25.32 -15.71 17.70
CA GLY A 75 -25.41 -15.29 19.09
C GLY A 75 -25.74 -13.81 19.28
N ILE A 76 -25.99 -13.07 18.20
CA ILE A 76 -26.47 -11.69 18.20
C ILE A 76 -27.91 -11.71 17.67
N ILE A 77 -28.83 -11.21 18.48
CA ILE A 77 -30.24 -11.14 18.09
C ILE A 77 -30.44 -10.17 16.92
N ASP A 78 -31.40 -10.47 16.04
CA ASP A 78 -31.63 -9.77 14.76
C ASP A 78 -31.75 -8.24 14.90
N LYS A 79 -32.19 -7.75 16.08
CA LYS A 79 -32.32 -6.30 16.34
C LYS A 79 -30.98 -5.58 16.55
N ASP A 80 -29.94 -6.31 16.94
CA ASP A 80 -28.60 -5.80 17.25
C ASP A 80 -27.56 -6.25 16.20
N ASP A 81 -27.94 -7.15 15.29
CA ASP A 81 -27.13 -7.68 14.19
C ASP A 81 -27.23 -6.80 12.93
N PHE A 82 -26.08 -6.46 12.34
CA PHE A 82 -25.99 -5.69 11.09
C PHE A 82 -26.18 -6.57 9.85
N CYS A 83 -26.03 -7.89 9.98
CA CYS A 83 -26.21 -8.88 8.93
C CYS A 83 -27.12 -10.05 9.38
N PRO A 84 -28.42 -9.83 9.72
CA PRO A 84 -29.31 -10.81 10.38
C PRO A 84 -29.58 -12.16 9.67
N THR A 85 -28.98 -12.39 8.51
CA THR A 85 -29.16 -13.60 7.71
C THR A 85 -27.83 -14.28 7.37
N VAL A 86 -26.71 -13.72 7.82
CA VAL A 86 -25.35 -14.16 7.51
C VAL A 86 -24.49 -14.03 8.75
N ALA A 87 -24.30 -15.16 9.43
CA ALA A 87 -23.59 -15.22 10.69
C ALA A 87 -22.21 -14.53 10.66
N GLY A 88 -21.91 -13.75 11.70
CA GLY A 88 -20.64 -13.07 11.84
C GLY A 88 -20.18 -12.89 13.29
N PRO A 89 -18.95 -12.41 13.50
CA PRO A 89 -18.42 -12.17 14.83
C PRO A 89 -19.04 -10.94 15.48
N ILE A 90 -19.13 -10.95 16.82
CA ILE A 90 -19.55 -9.79 17.63
C ILE A 90 -18.64 -8.57 17.42
N GLU A 91 -17.35 -8.78 17.16
CA GLU A 91 -16.39 -7.72 16.86
C GLU A 91 -16.75 -6.95 15.58
N ASN A 92 -17.49 -7.57 14.66
CA ASN A 92 -17.99 -6.96 13.43
C ASN A 92 -19.53 -6.86 13.39
N LYS A 93 -20.16 -6.84 14.57
CA LYS A 93 -21.62 -6.64 14.72
C LYS A 93 -22.47 -7.67 13.95
N GLY A 94 -22.04 -8.92 13.96
CA GLY A 94 -22.74 -10.03 13.31
C GLY A 94 -22.52 -10.12 11.80
N CYS A 95 -21.70 -9.24 11.22
CA CYS A 95 -21.31 -9.36 9.81
C CYS A 95 -20.00 -10.13 9.63
N PRO A 96 -19.86 -11.00 8.61
CA PRO A 96 -18.57 -11.58 8.27
C PRO A 96 -17.55 -10.51 7.87
N TRP A 97 -16.26 -10.80 8.03
CA TRP A 97 -15.19 -9.96 7.49
C TRP A 97 -15.02 -10.24 5.99
N GLU A 98 -14.80 -9.18 5.21
CA GLU A 98 -14.55 -9.29 3.77
C GLU A 98 -13.06 -9.54 3.49
N ASP A 99 -12.81 -10.16 2.33
CA ASP A 99 -11.52 -10.36 1.67
C ASP A 99 -11.76 -9.94 0.21
N THR A 100 -11.55 -8.66 -0.06
CA THR A 100 -11.98 -7.99 -1.30
C THR A 100 -11.21 -8.48 -2.51
N ASP A 101 -9.94 -8.86 -2.36
CA ASP A 101 -9.11 -9.34 -3.47
C ASP A 101 -8.92 -10.87 -3.51
N GLY A 102 -9.38 -11.57 -2.48
CA GLY A 102 -9.45 -13.03 -2.43
C GLY A 102 -8.10 -13.69 -2.20
N ASP A 103 -7.16 -13.02 -1.53
CA ASP A 103 -5.82 -13.56 -1.26
C ASP A 103 -5.75 -14.45 0.00
N GLY A 104 -6.84 -14.51 0.76
CA GLY A 104 -6.98 -15.27 2.00
C GLY A 104 -6.64 -14.49 3.26
N ILE A 105 -6.40 -13.18 3.17
CA ILE A 105 -6.22 -12.25 4.28
C ILE A 105 -7.41 -11.29 4.29
N LEU A 106 -8.07 -11.19 5.43
CA LEU A 106 -9.22 -10.28 5.57
C LEU A 106 -8.78 -8.83 5.41
N ASP A 107 -9.63 -7.98 4.84
CA ASP A 107 -9.37 -6.55 4.56
C ASP A 107 -8.87 -5.78 5.79
N LYS A 108 -9.29 -6.20 6.99
CA LYS A 108 -8.87 -5.58 8.26
C LYS A 108 -7.41 -5.88 8.65
N ASP A 109 -6.85 -6.98 8.13
CA ASP A 109 -5.49 -7.46 8.40
C ASP A 109 -4.58 -7.30 7.17
N ASP A 110 -5.17 -7.02 6.00
CA ASP A 110 -4.47 -6.77 4.75
C ASP A 110 -4.00 -5.30 4.63
N LYS A 111 -2.74 -5.11 4.26
CA LYS A 111 -2.17 -3.78 3.97
C LYS A 111 -2.50 -3.28 2.57
N CYS A 112 -2.94 -4.17 1.68
CA CYS A 112 -3.28 -3.89 0.29
C CYS A 112 -4.63 -4.52 -0.13
N PRO A 113 -5.78 -4.15 0.50
CA PRO A 113 -7.08 -4.86 0.40
C PRO A 113 -7.72 -4.99 -0.99
N THR A 114 -7.08 -4.51 -2.05
CA THR A 114 -7.60 -4.55 -3.41
C THR A 114 -6.59 -5.18 -4.39
N ILE A 115 -5.49 -5.72 -3.89
CA ILE A 115 -4.37 -6.23 -4.69
C ILE A 115 -3.82 -7.49 -4.01
N PRO A 116 -4.09 -8.68 -4.56
CA PRO A 116 -3.85 -9.92 -3.85
C PRO A 116 -2.36 -10.17 -3.59
N GLY A 117 -2.04 -10.68 -2.40
CA GLY A 117 -0.69 -11.01 -1.99
C GLY A 117 -0.60 -12.15 -0.97
N PRO A 118 0.58 -12.73 -0.79
CA PRO A 118 0.72 -13.81 0.19
C PRO A 118 0.68 -13.28 1.64
N ALA A 119 0.28 -14.13 2.58
CA ALA A 119 0.36 -13.85 4.01
C ALA A 119 1.75 -13.38 4.48
N SER A 120 2.82 -13.86 3.83
CA SER A 120 4.21 -13.48 4.14
C SER A 120 4.51 -12.00 3.91
N SER A 121 3.68 -11.28 3.16
CA SER A 121 3.81 -9.84 2.89
C SER A 121 2.68 -8.99 3.45
N ASN A 122 1.83 -9.55 4.32
CA ASN A 122 0.61 -8.90 4.82
C ASN A 122 -0.33 -8.48 3.67
N GLY A 123 -0.59 -9.39 2.73
CA GLY A 123 -1.58 -9.26 1.66
C GLY A 123 -1.21 -8.31 0.53
N CYS A 124 -0.15 -7.54 0.71
CA CYS A 124 0.48 -6.87 -0.41
C CYS A 124 1.19 -7.86 -1.33
N ARG A 125 0.94 -7.80 -2.63
CA ARG A 125 1.73 -8.53 -3.64
C ARG A 125 3.23 -8.52 -3.40
N VAL A 126 3.84 -9.70 -3.57
CA VAL A 126 5.29 -9.89 -3.48
C VAL A 126 5.91 -9.87 -4.86
N ILE A 127 6.90 -9.00 -5.04
CA ILE A 127 7.79 -9.03 -6.19
C ILE A 127 8.77 -10.20 -5.99
N SER A 128 8.49 -11.34 -6.63
CA SER A 128 9.30 -12.55 -6.50
C SER A 128 10.11 -12.81 -7.77
N CYS A 129 11.43 -12.63 -7.70
CA CYS A 129 12.33 -13.00 -8.80
C CYS A 129 12.80 -14.45 -8.60
N THR A 130 12.22 -15.40 -9.34
CA THR A 130 12.76 -16.77 -9.42
C THR A 130 13.66 -16.91 -10.63
N PHE A 131 14.94 -17.27 -10.45
CA PHE A 131 15.73 -17.91 -11.51
C PHE A 131 16.59 -19.06 -11.03
N GLY A 132 16.21 -20.26 -11.46
CA GLY A 132 17.10 -21.41 -11.62
C GLY A 132 17.35 -21.68 -13.10
N TYR A 133 18.62 -21.86 -13.45
CA TYR A 133 19.21 -22.56 -14.61
C TYR A 133 18.88 -22.19 -16.07
N GLU A 134 18.00 -21.23 -16.35
CA GLU A 134 17.98 -20.54 -17.64
C GLU A 134 17.77 -19.04 -17.41
N PRO A 135 18.53 -18.13 -18.05
CA PRO A 135 18.32 -16.71 -17.93
C PRO A 135 17.14 -16.29 -18.83
N ASN A 136 15.98 -16.88 -18.59
CA ASN A 136 14.80 -16.06 -18.71
C ASN A 136 15.00 -14.98 -17.65
N ILE A 137 14.70 -13.74 -17.95
CA ILE A 137 14.52 -12.75 -16.90
C ILE A 137 13.02 -12.56 -16.93
N LEU A 138 12.34 -13.12 -15.95
CA LEU A 138 10.89 -13.05 -15.75
C LEU A 138 10.66 -11.64 -15.22
N MET A 139 10.80 -10.68 -16.13
CA MET A 139 10.27 -9.34 -15.96
C MET A 139 8.76 -9.42 -15.65
N GLU A 140 8.09 -10.48 -16.10
CA GLU A 140 6.69 -10.81 -15.78
C GLU A 140 6.42 -11.08 -14.28
N LYS A 141 7.44 -11.38 -13.45
CA LYS A 141 7.29 -11.45 -11.99
C LYS A 141 7.76 -10.19 -11.25
N PHE A 142 8.28 -9.20 -11.98
CA PHE A 142 8.41 -7.83 -11.49
C PHE A 142 7.05 -7.16 -11.59
N ASP A 143 6.10 -7.69 -10.82
CA ASP A 143 4.84 -7.00 -10.63
C ASP A 143 5.15 -5.84 -9.68
N MET A 144 5.61 -4.72 -10.25
CA MET A 144 5.64 -3.42 -9.62
C MET A 144 4.50 -2.62 -10.20
N ASP A 145 3.53 -2.28 -9.35
CA ASP A 145 2.34 -1.50 -9.69
C ASP A 145 2.76 -0.05 -9.64
N VAL A 146 3.81 0.21 -10.42
CA VAL A 146 4.42 1.50 -10.59
C VAL A 146 4.32 1.78 -12.07
N GLN A 147 3.07 1.83 -12.52
CA GLN A 147 2.75 2.58 -13.72
C GLN A 147 3.48 3.93 -13.59
N ASN A 148 4.27 4.26 -14.60
CA ASN A 148 5.00 5.54 -14.69
C ASN A 148 6.21 5.70 -13.76
N ILE A 149 6.87 4.64 -13.25
CA ILE A 149 8.12 4.79 -12.46
C ILE A 149 9.19 5.62 -13.19
N GLU A 150 9.29 5.47 -14.51
CA GLU A 150 10.21 6.27 -15.32
C GLU A 150 9.83 7.76 -15.31
N GLU A 151 8.54 8.09 -15.39
CA GLU A 151 8.07 9.47 -15.26
C GLU A 151 8.40 10.03 -13.89
N ILE A 152 8.20 9.25 -12.83
CA ILE A 152 8.56 9.61 -11.45
C ILE A 152 10.08 9.87 -11.34
N TYR A 153 10.92 9.03 -11.93
CA TYR A 153 12.37 9.26 -11.93
C TYR A 153 12.79 10.44 -12.79
N ASN A 154 12.08 10.72 -13.89
CA ASN A 154 12.31 11.89 -14.73
C ASN A 154 12.06 13.22 -13.99
N LEU A 155 11.32 13.20 -12.88
CA LEU A 155 11.14 14.36 -11.99
C LEU A 155 12.40 14.69 -11.17
N VAL A 156 13.35 13.74 -10.99
CA VAL A 156 14.49 13.92 -10.06
C VAL A 156 15.85 13.64 -10.68
N ASN A 157 15.96 12.75 -11.67
CA ASN A 157 17.25 12.28 -12.20
C ASN A 157 18.10 13.42 -12.81
N LYS A 158 17.48 14.39 -13.49
CA LYS A 158 18.15 15.61 -14.00
C LYS A 158 18.60 16.52 -12.87
N GLU A 159 17.76 16.69 -11.85
CA GLU A 159 18.07 17.50 -10.67
C GLU A 159 19.26 16.91 -9.92
N VAL A 160 19.31 15.59 -9.77
CA VAL A 160 20.43 14.86 -9.17
C VAL A 160 21.75 15.20 -9.87
N ILE A 161 21.78 15.15 -11.20
CA ILE A 161 22.97 15.52 -11.98
C ILE A 161 23.36 16.98 -11.74
N ASP A 162 22.39 17.90 -11.80
CA ASP A 162 22.65 19.31 -11.60
C ASP A 162 23.16 19.63 -10.19
N ASN A 163 22.59 18.99 -9.17
CA ASN A 163 22.99 19.12 -7.77
C ASN A 163 24.43 18.60 -7.55
N ILE A 164 24.83 17.53 -8.23
CA ILE A 164 26.21 17.04 -8.20
C ILE A 164 27.15 18.08 -8.82
N VAL A 165 26.85 18.56 -10.02
CA VAL A 165 27.68 19.55 -10.72
C VAL A 165 27.83 20.85 -9.93
N GLN A 166 26.75 21.32 -9.28
CA GLN A 166 26.80 22.52 -8.44
C GLN A 166 27.70 22.39 -7.21
N LYS A 167 27.83 21.18 -6.65
CA LYS A 167 28.65 20.91 -5.46
C LYS A 167 30.12 20.64 -5.79
N LEU A 168 30.45 20.37 -7.05
CA LEU A 168 31.83 20.12 -7.47
C LEU A 168 32.66 21.41 -7.49
N PRO A 169 33.96 21.36 -7.13
CA PRO A 169 34.86 22.49 -7.34
C PRO A 169 34.89 22.88 -8.83
N LYS A 170 34.67 24.17 -9.14
CA LYS A 170 34.61 24.67 -10.52
C LYS A 170 35.83 24.26 -11.36
N LYS A 171 37.03 24.29 -10.75
CA LYS A 171 38.28 23.90 -11.42
C LYS A 171 38.28 22.43 -11.87
N ASP A 172 37.65 21.54 -11.09
CA ASP A 172 37.62 20.10 -11.37
C ASP A 172 36.61 19.81 -12.49
N PHE A 173 35.48 20.53 -12.50
CA PHE A 173 34.47 20.36 -13.55
C PHE A 173 34.91 20.97 -14.89
N VAL A 174 35.66 22.07 -14.90
CA VAL A 174 36.14 22.69 -16.16
C VAL A 174 37.21 21.84 -16.85
N ASP A 175 37.97 21.02 -16.12
CA ASP A 175 38.96 20.10 -16.69
C ASP A 175 38.32 19.21 -17.78
N SER A 176 38.89 19.23 -18.97
CA SER A 176 38.39 18.51 -20.14
C SER A 176 38.44 16.99 -19.94
N ARG A 177 39.33 16.50 -19.07
CA ARG A 177 39.53 15.09 -18.76
C ARG A 177 38.52 14.56 -17.74
N THR A 178 37.67 15.44 -17.21
CA THR A 178 36.59 15.10 -16.29
C THR A 178 35.41 14.49 -17.03
N PHE A 179 34.83 13.43 -16.48
CA PHE A 179 33.72 12.71 -17.09
C PHE A 179 32.78 12.13 -16.03
N PHE A 180 31.54 11.84 -16.38
CA PHE A 180 30.61 11.17 -15.48
C PHE A 180 30.85 9.67 -15.49
N TYR A 181 31.11 9.09 -14.31
CA TYR A 181 31.19 7.65 -14.11
C TYR A 181 29.92 7.20 -13.39
N ILE A 182 28.99 6.60 -14.13
CA ILE A 182 27.69 6.19 -13.62
C ILE A 182 27.75 4.72 -13.21
N ARG A 183 27.50 4.44 -11.92
CA ARG A 183 27.21 3.08 -11.47
C ARG A 183 25.82 2.69 -11.96
N TYR A 184 25.77 1.81 -12.95
CA TYR A 184 24.53 1.46 -13.64
C TYR A 184 24.01 0.11 -13.17
N ILE A 185 24.44 -1.00 -13.76
CA ILE A 185 23.93 -2.33 -13.43
C ILE A 185 25.03 -3.18 -12.78
N ASP A 186 24.66 -4.00 -11.79
CA ASP A 186 25.52 -5.09 -11.33
C ASP A 186 24.99 -6.43 -11.89
N PRO A 187 25.70 -7.09 -12.83
CA PRO A 187 25.23 -8.35 -13.38
C PRO A 187 25.27 -9.52 -12.38
N LYS A 188 25.85 -9.34 -11.18
CA LYS A 188 26.05 -10.39 -10.14
C LYS A 188 24.90 -10.50 -9.12
N SER A 189 23.76 -9.88 -9.37
CA SER A 189 22.63 -9.85 -8.44
C SER A 189 21.88 -11.18 -8.27
N TYR A 190 22.34 -12.03 -7.33
CA TYR A 190 21.56 -12.86 -6.41
C TYR A 190 22.46 -13.37 -5.27
N ILE A 191 21.98 -13.34 -4.02
CA ILE A 191 22.63 -14.03 -2.90
C ILE A 191 21.60 -14.82 -2.05
N ASP A 192 22.03 -15.96 -1.52
CA ASP A 192 21.26 -16.95 -0.75
C ASP A 192 20.98 -16.56 0.71
N ASP A 193 20.25 -17.44 1.43
CA ASP A 193 19.65 -17.28 2.77
C ASP A 193 20.61 -16.92 3.92
N ASN A 194 21.92 -16.81 3.67
CA ASN A 194 22.91 -16.44 4.68
C ASN A 194 23.57 -15.09 4.44
N THR A 195 23.16 -14.31 3.43
CA THR A 195 23.95 -13.14 3.04
C THR A 195 23.36 -11.81 3.52
N PRO A 196 24.13 -11.00 4.27
CA PRO A 196 23.70 -9.67 4.67
C PRO A 196 23.44 -8.78 3.46
N ASP A 197 22.37 -8.00 3.53
CA ASP A 197 21.95 -7.00 2.54
C ASP A 197 23.06 -5.94 2.33
N ASP A 198 23.72 -5.99 1.16
CA ASP A 198 24.81 -5.08 0.76
C ASP A 198 24.52 -4.28 -0.54
N GLY A 199 23.27 -4.30 -1.04
CA GLY A 199 22.82 -3.48 -2.17
C GLY A 199 22.96 -4.12 -3.56
N ILE A 200 22.95 -5.45 -3.66
CA ILE A 200 23.12 -6.18 -4.93
C ILE A 200 21.85 -6.99 -5.32
N SER A 201 20.65 -6.58 -4.87
CA SER A 201 19.37 -7.28 -5.17
C SER A 201 18.85 -7.05 -6.62
N PRO A 202 18.22 -8.04 -7.29
CA PRO A 202 17.64 -7.88 -8.64
C PRO A 202 16.72 -6.66 -8.84
N GLY A 203 15.99 -6.21 -7.81
CA GLY A 203 15.16 -4.99 -7.88
C GLY A 203 15.96 -3.71 -8.03
N TYR A 204 17.17 -3.68 -7.51
CA TYR A 204 18.10 -2.58 -7.72
C TYR A 204 18.40 -2.40 -9.21
N ASN A 205 18.65 -3.50 -9.93
CA ASN A 205 18.95 -3.47 -11.36
C ASN A 205 17.75 -3.00 -12.20
N PHE A 206 16.51 -3.32 -11.82
CA PHE A 206 15.35 -2.74 -12.51
C PHE A 206 15.28 -1.22 -12.28
N LEU A 207 15.30 -0.78 -11.02
CA LEU A 207 15.10 0.63 -10.67
C LEU A 207 16.22 1.51 -11.26
N ILE A 208 17.47 1.05 -11.23
CA ILE A 208 18.61 1.78 -11.77
C ILE A 208 18.54 1.93 -13.30
N THR A 209 18.02 0.92 -14.02
CA THR A 209 17.83 1.02 -15.49
C THR A 209 16.73 2.02 -15.86
N ARG A 210 15.68 2.14 -15.02
CA ARG A 210 14.62 3.14 -15.19
C ARG A 210 15.07 4.54 -14.78
N PHE A 211 15.94 4.65 -13.78
CA PHE A 211 16.46 5.92 -13.30
C PHE A 211 17.43 6.56 -14.30
N TRP A 212 18.40 5.78 -14.76
CA TRP A 212 19.41 6.18 -15.76
C TRP A 212 18.92 5.89 -17.19
N ASN A 213 17.71 6.35 -17.51
CA ASN A 213 17.10 6.20 -18.83
C ASN A 213 17.72 7.13 -19.89
N GLN A 214 17.31 6.94 -21.15
CA GLN A 214 17.72 7.78 -22.28
C GLN A 214 17.62 9.29 -21.97
N ASN A 215 16.52 9.74 -21.36
CA ASN A 215 16.25 11.16 -21.18
C ASN A 215 17.30 11.85 -20.31
N VAL A 216 17.71 11.23 -19.20
CA VAL A 216 18.73 11.81 -18.31
C VAL A 216 20.14 11.65 -18.86
N LEU A 217 20.44 10.54 -19.55
CA LEU A 217 21.75 10.35 -20.19
C LEU A 217 21.97 11.38 -21.30
N GLU A 218 20.97 11.60 -22.15
CA GLU A 218 21.01 12.60 -23.20
C GLU A 218 21.05 14.03 -22.65
N TYR A 219 20.26 14.32 -21.61
CA TYR A 219 20.30 15.59 -20.89
C TYR A 219 21.70 15.88 -20.35
N THR A 220 22.30 14.91 -19.66
CA THR A 220 23.62 15.04 -19.06
C THR A 220 24.67 15.32 -20.14
N ARG A 221 24.65 14.55 -21.23
CA ARG A 221 25.55 14.73 -22.37
C ARG A 221 25.42 16.10 -23.02
N LYS A 222 24.19 16.58 -23.25
CA LYS A 222 23.94 17.85 -23.94
C LYS A 222 24.22 19.07 -23.06
N LYS A 223 23.70 19.08 -21.83
CA LYS A 223 23.81 20.22 -20.91
C LYS A 223 25.24 20.42 -20.41
N HIS A 224 25.86 19.34 -19.97
CA HIS A 224 27.17 19.40 -19.30
C HIS A 224 28.34 19.19 -20.27
N SER A 225 28.07 18.74 -21.50
CA SER A 225 29.09 18.54 -22.56
C SER A 225 30.25 17.60 -22.18
N LYS A 226 30.11 16.83 -21.09
CA LYS A 226 31.09 15.84 -20.63
C LYS A 226 30.78 14.44 -21.18
N ASN A 227 31.81 13.60 -21.27
CA ASN A 227 31.63 12.17 -21.55
C ASN A 227 30.93 11.49 -20.38
N ILE A 228 30.19 10.42 -20.69
CA ILE A 228 29.57 9.54 -19.68
C ILE A 228 30.10 8.12 -19.91
N TYR A 229 30.59 7.52 -18.85
CA TYR A 229 31.05 6.14 -18.80
C TYR A 229 30.09 5.34 -17.94
N ILE A 230 29.54 4.27 -18.51
CA ILE A 230 28.68 3.33 -17.79
C ILE A 230 29.56 2.24 -17.16
N SER A 231 29.45 2.07 -15.84
CA SER A 231 30.33 1.20 -15.05
C SER A 231 30.19 -0.30 -15.36
N THR A 232 29.17 -0.71 -16.10
CA THR A 232 28.86 -2.12 -16.37
C THR A 232 29.52 -2.55 -17.69
N ALA A 233 30.22 -3.68 -17.68
CA ALA A 233 30.61 -4.36 -18.90
C ALA A 233 29.41 -5.15 -19.44
N MET A 234 29.14 -5.03 -20.73
CA MET A 234 28.06 -5.73 -21.43
C MET A 234 28.68 -6.61 -22.50
N PRO A 235 29.10 -7.85 -22.17
CA PRO A 235 29.63 -8.77 -23.16
C PRO A 235 28.67 -8.95 -24.33
N SER A 236 29.21 -9.14 -25.54
CA SER A 236 28.42 -9.26 -26.77
C SER A 236 27.37 -10.36 -26.70
N GLU A 237 27.74 -11.48 -26.08
CA GLU A 237 26.93 -12.68 -25.86
C GLU A 237 25.74 -12.43 -24.92
N ASP A 238 25.81 -11.40 -24.07
CA ASP A 238 24.77 -11.05 -23.11
C ASP A 238 23.89 -9.87 -23.57
N LEU A 239 24.13 -9.30 -24.76
CA LEU A 239 23.41 -8.09 -25.21
C LEU A 239 21.89 -8.29 -25.27
N GLU A 240 21.42 -9.48 -25.66
CA GLU A 240 19.98 -9.79 -25.65
C GLU A 240 19.40 -9.79 -24.23
N LYS A 241 20.17 -10.28 -23.25
CA LYS A 241 19.81 -10.25 -21.84
C LYS A 241 19.69 -8.80 -21.34
N TYR A 242 20.67 -7.96 -21.67
CA TYR A 242 20.64 -6.53 -21.31
C TYR A 242 19.49 -5.79 -22.00
N HIS A 243 19.16 -6.11 -23.24
CA HIS A 243 18.02 -5.54 -23.95
C HIS A 243 16.68 -5.86 -23.27
N LYS A 244 16.56 -7.06 -22.67
CA LYS A 244 15.36 -7.41 -21.89
C LYS A 244 15.29 -6.64 -20.55
N MET A 245 16.43 -6.37 -19.91
CA MET A 245 16.47 -5.66 -18.62
C MET A 245 16.25 -4.15 -18.77
N ILE A 246 16.94 -3.56 -19.73
CA ILE A 246 16.94 -2.12 -19.98
C ILE A 246 15.72 -1.81 -20.85
N ASP A 247 15.02 -0.71 -20.57
CA ASP A 247 13.97 -0.23 -21.48
C ASP A 247 14.51 -0.11 -22.93
N GLY A 248 13.73 -0.56 -23.91
CA GLY A 248 14.19 -0.68 -25.30
C GLY A 248 14.74 0.63 -25.87
N LYS A 249 14.10 1.77 -25.57
CA LYS A 249 14.58 3.09 -26.02
C LYS A 249 15.93 3.44 -25.39
N THR A 250 16.06 3.17 -24.10
CA THR A 250 17.31 3.39 -23.36
C THR A 250 18.42 2.46 -23.87
N PHE A 251 18.11 1.19 -24.12
CA PHE A 251 19.06 0.22 -24.66
C PHE A 251 19.56 0.66 -26.05
N ASP A 252 18.64 0.97 -26.97
CA ASP A 252 18.96 1.43 -28.32
C ASP A 252 19.81 2.71 -28.29
N TYR A 253 19.51 3.63 -27.37
CA TYR A 253 20.31 4.82 -27.16
C TYR A 253 21.74 4.48 -26.71
N MET A 254 21.88 3.59 -25.73
CA MET A 254 23.19 3.17 -25.21
C MET A 254 24.01 2.44 -26.28
N MET A 255 23.39 1.58 -27.09
CA MET A 255 24.07 0.79 -28.12
C MET A 255 24.72 1.64 -29.23
N LYS A 256 24.25 2.87 -29.47
CA LYS A 256 24.93 3.84 -30.36
C LYS A 256 26.35 4.19 -29.89
N TYR A 257 26.63 3.97 -28.61
CA TYR A 257 27.89 4.29 -27.93
C TYR A 257 28.61 3.04 -27.39
N TYR A 258 28.18 1.85 -27.82
CA TYR A 258 28.78 0.59 -27.42
C TYR A 258 30.10 0.34 -28.17
N ASP A 259 31.14 0.03 -27.41
CA ASP A 259 32.45 -0.36 -27.92
C ASP A 259 32.61 -1.87 -27.75
N SER A 260 32.47 -2.61 -28.85
CA SER A 260 32.53 -4.08 -28.86
C SER A 260 33.88 -4.64 -28.39
N LYS A 261 34.97 -3.87 -28.49
CA LYS A 261 36.28 -4.33 -28.03
C LYS A 261 36.41 -4.26 -26.50
N SER A 262 35.91 -3.17 -25.91
CA SER A 262 35.94 -3.04 -24.45
C SER A 262 34.71 -3.62 -23.76
N THR A 263 33.66 -3.94 -24.51
CA THR A 263 32.32 -4.33 -24.02
C THR A 263 31.67 -3.24 -23.15
N ARG A 264 31.99 -1.96 -23.41
CA ARG A 264 31.58 -0.82 -22.57
C ARG A 264 30.78 0.20 -23.36
N ILE A 265 29.92 0.92 -22.65
CA ILE A 265 29.18 2.06 -23.19
C ILE A 265 29.93 3.35 -22.82
N LYS A 266 30.36 4.10 -23.84
CA LYS A 266 31.10 5.36 -23.70
C LYS A 266 30.38 6.47 -24.46
N ILE A 267 29.47 7.15 -23.79
CA ILE A 267 28.65 8.20 -24.40
C ILE A 267 29.50 9.47 -24.52
N GLN A 268 29.84 9.83 -25.76
CA GLN A 268 30.70 10.97 -26.03
C GLN A 268 29.92 12.30 -25.91
N GLY A 269 30.47 13.20 -25.10
CA GLY A 269 30.09 14.61 -25.04
C GLY A 269 30.75 15.41 -26.17
N LYS A 270 30.91 16.73 -25.98
CA LYS A 270 31.66 17.57 -26.93
C LYS A 270 33.17 17.56 -26.67
N GLN A 271 33.63 16.83 -25.66
CA GLN A 271 35.03 16.77 -25.27
C GLN A 271 35.80 15.67 -26.01
N ASN A 272 36.98 16.01 -26.53
CA ASN A 272 37.90 15.06 -27.19
C ASN A 272 38.92 14.44 -26.23
N ALA A 273 38.69 14.52 -24.91
CA ALA A 273 39.68 14.20 -23.90
C ALA A 273 39.59 12.77 -23.36
N THR A 274 40.69 12.33 -22.77
CA THR A 274 40.88 11.06 -22.06
C THR A 274 40.01 10.97 -20.80
N PHE A 275 39.59 9.76 -20.45
CA PHE A 275 38.79 9.46 -19.25
C PHE A 275 39.69 9.37 -18.00
N GLU A 276 40.19 10.50 -17.49
CA GLU A 276 41.12 10.51 -16.35
C GLU A 276 40.46 10.84 -15.01
N ASN A 277 39.54 11.81 -14.97
CA ASN A 277 38.98 12.33 -13.72
C ASN A 277 37.48 11.95 -13.58
N PRO A 278 37.13 10.80 -12.95
CA PRO A 278 35.75 10.36 -12.85
C PRO A 278 34.97 11.14 -11.79
N ILE A 279 33.84 11.72 -12.20
CA ILE A 279 32.75 12.09 -11.29
C ILE A 279 31.95 10.82 -11.04
N GLN A 280 32.29 10.10 -9.97
CA GLN A 280 31.56 8.90 -9.59
C GLN A 280 30.16 9.26 -9.08
N ILE A 281 29.16 8.61 -9.64
CA ILE A 281 27.76 8.74 -9.24
C ILE A 281 27.23 7.35 -8.91
N MET A 282 26.77 7.20 -7.67
CA MET A 282 26.09 6.01 -7.17
C MET A 282 24.70 6.42 -6.69
N VAL A 283 23.69 5.65 -7.09
CA VAL A 283 22.29 5.85 -6.69
C VAL A 283 21.83 4.57 -6.03
N ASP A 284 21.73 4.60 -4.71
CA ASP A 284 21.26 3.49 -3.91
C ASP A 284 19.74 3.63 -3.69
N PHE A 285 18.98 2.63 -4.13
CA PHE A 285 17.54 2.57 -3.87
C PHE A 285 17.29 2.01 -2.47
N ILE A 286 16.74 2.83 -1.57
CA ILE A 286 16.23 2.38 -0.25
C ILE A 286 14.82 1.83 -0.44
N THR A 287 14.01 2.53 -1.24
CA THR A 287 12.73 2.06 -1.80
C THR A 287 12.60 2.62 -3.22
N PRO A 288 11.62 2.19 -4.05
CA PRO A 288 11.36 2.83 -5.35
C PRO A 288 11.12 4.35 -5.27
N TYR A 289 10.70 4.84 -4.09
CA TYR A 289 10.37 6.24 -3.84
C TYR A 289 11.37 6.92 -2.91
N LYS A 290 12.49 6.28 -2.57
CA LYS A 290 13.51 6.84 -1.68
C LYS A 290 14.90 6.39 -2.11
N ILE A 291 15.72 7.35 -2.52
CA ILE A 291 17.05 7.09 -3.05
C ILE A 291 18.12 7.82 -2.24
N LYS A 292 19.29 7.22 -2.13
CA LYS A 292 20.51 7.85 -1.63
C LYS A 292 21.47 8.02 -2.79
N VAL A 293 21.82 9.27 -3.08
CA VAL A 293 22.82 9.61 -4.10
C VAL A 293 24.14 9.92 -3.43
N SER A 294 25.18 9.21 -3.86
CA SER A 294 26.55 9.35 -3.36
C SER A 294 27.46 9.85 -4.49
N SER A 295 28.14 10.99 -4.28
CA SER A 295 29.12 11.56 -5.23
C SER A 295 30.10 12.50 -4.52
N TYR A 296 31.39 12.41 -4.84
CA TYR A 296 32.46 13.32 -4.36
C TYR A 296 32.33 13.66 -2.86
N GLN A 297 32.38 12.63 -1.99
CA GLN A 297 32.25 12.72 -0.53
C GLN A 297 30.90 13.24 0.00
N ASN A 298 29.93 13.51 -0.88
CA ASN A 298 28.59 13.95 -0.52
C ASN A 298 27.59 12.81 -0.66
N ASN A 299 26.72 12.69 0.36
CA ASN A 299 25.57 11.79 0.35
C ASN A 299 24.31 12.62 0.50
N THR A 300 23.35 12.44 -0.41
CA THR A 300 22.08 13.17 -0.42
C THR A 300 20.93 12.17 -0.52
N ILE A 301 19.93 12.28 0.35
CA ILE A 301 18.73 11.44 0.31
C ILE A 301 17.61 12.23 -0.39
N TYR A 302 16.93 11.57 -1.33
CA TYR A 302 15.73 12.08 -1.98
C TYR A 302 14.57 11.14 -1.65
N GLU A 303 13.40 11.70 -1.36
CA GLU A 303 12.20 10.93 -1.05
C GLU A 303 11.01 11.51 -1.81
N TYR A 304 10.23 10.66 -2.47
CA TYR A 304 9.05 11.02 -3.22
C TYR A 304 7.81 10.96 -2.33
N LYS A 305 7.18 12.11 -2.11
CA LYS A 305 5.97 12.28 -1.30
C LYS A 305 5.07 13.33 -1.93
N ASN A 306 3.75 13.11 -1.89
CA ASN A 306 2.75 14.06 -2.41
C ASN A 306 3.05 14.50 -3.85
N ASN A 307 3.36 13.54 -4.73
CA ASN A 307 3.72 13.75 -6.13
C ASN A 307 4.95 14.62 -6.40
N LYS A 308 5.87 14.74 -5.43
CA LYS A 308 7.12 15.52 -5.57
C LYS A 308 8.28 14.83 -4.88
N TRP A 309 9.47 14.93 -5.48
CA TRP A 309 10.72 14.56 -4.81
C TRP A 309 11.16 15.66 -3.86
N GLN A 310 11.59 15.27 -2.67
CA GLN A 310 12.09 16.16 -1.64
C GLN A 310 13.50 15.73 -1.26
N MET A 311 14.45 16.67 -1.35
CA MET A 311 15.81 16.47 -0.87
C MET A 311 15.85 16.60 0.66
N GLN A 312 16.17 15.51 1.35
CA GLN A 312 16.36 15.54 2.81
C GLN A 312 17.71 16.19 3.13
N LYS A 313 17.68 17.40 3.68
CA LYS A 313 18.87 18.04 4.26
C LYS A 313 19.26 17.23 5.50
N LYS A 314 20.54 16.83 5.61
CA LYS A 314 21.07 16.29 6.87
C LYS A 314 20.70 17.26 7.99
N LYS A 315 19.91 16.81 8.97
CA LYS A 315 20.02 17.39 10.31
C LYS A 315 21.42 17.03 10.77
N ASN A 316 22.32 18.00 10.84
CA ASN A 316 23.56 17.78 11.59
C ASN A 316 23.13 17.40 13.01
N PRO A 317 23.66 16.31 13.59
CA PRO A 317 23.48 16.05 15.01
C PRO A 317 24.03 17.21 15.85
#